data_AF-A0A395LM84-F1
#
_entry.id   AF-A0A395LM84-F1
#
_cell.length_a   1.000
_cell.length_b   1.000
_cell.length_c   1.000
_cell.angle_alpha   90.00
_cell.angle_beta   90.00
_cell.angle_gamma   90.00
#
_symmetry.space_group_name_H-M   'P 1'
#
loop_
_entity.id
_entity.type
_entity.pdbx_description
1 polymer ?
#
loop_
_entity_poly.entity_id
_entity_poly.type
_entity_poly.pdbx_seq_one_letter_code
_entity_poly.pdbx_strand_id
1 'polypeptide(L)'
;MPYDPHALTPEGRNLQFVVMWLGLVATIICLVQYVFLPDLHWMAIGYGVIVAGLINAGFSYGSDDYFRSQCHVGMRWSIVLVAIYLSVLFILSVSDLAYVAGYRVSAGGAPDRMPMNAAGYANDATLLAMIVSLAFYAGFASAMLRDRFALGGDRE
;
A
#
# COMPACT_ATOMS: atom_id res chain seq x y z
N MET A 1 -28.38 -3.73 20.87
CA MET A 1 -27.23 -2.81 20.94
C MET A 1 -27.75 -1.46 21.42
N PRO A 2 -27.04 -0.74 22.31
CA PRO A 2 -27.42 0.63 22.69
C PRO A 2 -27.44 1.50 21.43
N TYR A 3 -28.43 2.40 21.32
CA TYR A 3 -28.51 3.35 20.21
C TYR A 3 -27.30 4.29 20.27
N ASP A 4 -26.42 4.21 19.27
CA ASP A 4 -25.31 5.13 19.12
C ASP A 4 -25.76 6.31 18.22
N PRO A 5 -25.92 7.53 18.76
CA PRO A 5 -26.35 8.70 18.00
C PRO A 5 -25.30 9.16 16.97
N HIS A 6 -24.08 8.62 17.00
CA HIS A 6 -23.02 8.91 16.04
C HIS A 6 -22.83 7.81 14.99
N ALA A 7 -23.66 6.76 15.01
CA ALA A 7 -23.61 5.72 14.00
C ALA A 7 -23.85 6.31 12.60
N LEU A 8 -22.99 5.96 11.64
CA LEU A 8 -23.15 6.43 10.26
C LEU A 8 -24.52 6.03 9.71
N THR A 9 -25.14 6.98 9.01
CA THR A 9 -26.35 6.71 8.22
C THR A 9 -26.06 5.62 7.17
N PRO A 10 -27.08 4.87 6.72
CA PRO A 10 -26.92 3.85 5.67
C PRO A 10 -26.24 4.39 4.40
N GLU A 11 -26.53 5.64 4.03
CA GLU A 11 -25.92 6.34 2.90
C GLU A 11 -24.42 6.60 3.14
N GLY A 12 -24.06 7.04 4.34
CA GLY A 12 -22.66 7.26 4.72
C GLY A 12 -21.84 5.96 4.68
N ARG A 13 -22.42 4.84 5.14
CA ARG A 13 -21.77 3.52 5.05
C ARG A 13 -21.49 3.14 3.61
N ASN A 14 -22.45 3.32 2.70
CA ASN A 14 -22.26 3.01 1.28
C ASN A 14 -21.16 3.90 0.65
N LEU A 15 -21.14 5.18 1.00
CA LEU A 15 -20.13 6.11 0.51
C LEU A 15 -18.71 5.70 0.92
N GLN A 16 -18.52 5.16 2.13
CA GLN A 16 -17.21 4.65 2.56
C GLN A 16 -16.70 3.53 1.66
N PHE A 17 -17.56 2.58 1.26
CA PHE A 17 -17.20 1.52 0.32
C PHE A 17 -16.89 2.07 -1.08
N VAL A 18 -17.70 3.02 -1.56
CA VAL A 18 -17.47 3.65 -2.86
C VAL A 18 -16.11 4.34 -2.90
N VAL A 19 -15.76 5.09 -1.86
CA VAL A 19 -14.45 5.75 -1.75
C VAL A 19 -13.30 4.73 -1.77
N MET A 20 -13.46 3.56 -1.13
CA MET A 20 -12.44 2.50 -1.19
C MET A 20 -12.25 1.96 -2.61
N TRP A 21 -13.33 1.70 -3.33
CA TRP A 21 -13.26 1.21 -4.71
C TRP A 21 -12.67 2.25 -5.66
N LEU A 22 -13.04 3.52 -5.49
CA LEU A 22 -12.43 4.62 -6.26
C LEU A 22 -10.93 4.73 -5.98
N GLY A 23 -10.50 4.58 -4.73
CA GLY A 23 -9.09 4.54 -4.36
C GLY A 23 -8.33 3.39 -5.02
N LEU A 24 -8.90 2.19 -5.07
CA LEU A 24 -8.31 1.04 -5.77
C LEU A 24 -8.12 1.33 -7.26
N VAL A 25 -9.18 1.78 -7.94
CA VAL A 25 -9.14 2.07 -9.38
C VAL A 25 -8.14 3.19 -9.68
N ALA A 26 -8.15 4.26 -8.89
CA ALA A 26 -7.19 5.35 -9.01
C ALA A 26 -5.75 4.86 -8.82
N THR A 27 -5.49 3.97 -7.87
CA THR A 27 -4.15 3.38 -7.66
C THR A 27 -3.69 2.60 -8.88
N ILE A 28 -4.55 1.77 -9.47
CA ILE A 28 -4.22 1.00 -10.68
C ILE A 28 -3.93 1.95 -11.85
N ILE A 29 -4.77 2.96 -12.07
CA ILE A 29 -4.59 3.93 -13.15
C ILE A 29 -3.27 4.69 -12.98
N CYS A 30 -2.97 5.18 -11.77
CA CYS A 30 -1.71 5.88 -11.48
C CYS A 30 -0.49 4.99 -11.72
N LEU A 31 -0.57 3.71 -11.36
CA LEU A 31 0.53 2.76 -11.54
C LEU A 31 0.74 2.43 -13.03
N VAL A 32 -0.33 2.24 -13.80
CA VAL A 32 -0.27 2.08 -15.26
C VAL A 32 0.32 3.33 -15.93
N GLN A 33 -0.15 4.51 -15.53
CA GLN A 33 0.35 5.77 -16.05
C GLN A 33 1.84 5.97 -15.73
N TYR A 34 2.27 5.64 -14.51
CA TYR A 34 3.67 5.72 -14.11
C TYR A 34 4.58 4.85 -14.96
N VAL A 35 4.12 3.65 -15.38
CA VAL A 35 4.91 2.72 -16.19
C VAL A 35 4.89 3.05 -17.68
N PHE A 36 3.73 3.45 -18.23
CA PHE A 36 3.53 3.54 -19.68
C PHE A 36 3.42 4.97 -20.23
N LEU A 37 3.07 5.96 -19.40
CA LEU A 37 2.73 7.33 -19.81
C LEU A 37 3.28 8.36 -18.79
N PRO A 38 4.61 8.43 -18.56
CA PRO A 38 5.19 9.26 -17.50
C PRO A 38 4.99 10.77 -17.69
N ASP A 39 4.81 11.24 -18.92
CA ASP A 39 4.65 12.67 -19.24
C ASP A 39 3.23 13.22 -18.97
N LEU A 40 2.30 12.37 -18.54
CA LEU A 40 0.92 12.74 -18.32
C LEU A 40 0.73 13.36 -16.92
N HIS A 41 0.26 14.61 -16.85
CA HIS A 41 0.23 15.42 -15.62
C HIS A 41 -0.96 15.15 -14.68
N TRP A 42 -1.82 14.17 -14.98
CA TRP A 42 -3.05 13.90 -14.23
C TRP A 42 -2.84 13.11 -12.92
N MET A 43 -1.61 12.71 -12.61
CA MET A 43 -1.30 11.90 -11.42
C MET A 43 -1.70 12.57 -10.10
N ALA A 44 -1.62 13.90 -10.02
CA ALA A 44 -1.93 14.64 -8.79
C ALA A 44 -3.37 14.41 -8.31
N ILE A 45 -4.33 14.33 -9.25
CA ILE A 45 -5.74 14.05 -8.93
C ILE A 45 -5.89 12.62 -8.43
N GLY A 46 -5.23 11.66 -9.08
CA GLY A 46 -5.22 10.27 -8.66
C GLY A 46 -4.67 10.09 -7.25
N TYR A 47 -3.55 10.75 -6.92
CA TYR A 47 -3.00 10.75 -5.56
C TYR A 47 -3.97 11.29 -4.53
N GLY A 48 -4.71 12.35 -4.85
CA GLY A 48 -5.75 12.89 -3.98
C GLY A 48 -6.83 11.85 -3.64
N VAL A 49 -7.30 11.09 -4.64
CA VAL A 49 -8.32 10.04 -4.46
C VAL A 49 -7.77 8.87 -3.64
N ILE A 50 -6.54 8.44 -3.91
CA ILE A 50 -5.85 7.38 -3.16
C ILE A 50 -5.72 7.78 -1.68
N VAL A 51 -5.21 8.98 -1.41
CA VAL A 51 -5.03 9.48 -0.05
C VAL A 51 -6.37 9.62 0.67
N ALA A 52 -7.40 10.13 0.00
CA ALA A 52 -8.74 10.22 0.59
C ALA A 52 -9.29 8.85 1.02
N GLY A 53 -9.08 7.82 0.21
CA GLY A 53 -9.42 6.45 0.58
C GLY A 53 -8.62 5.94 1.77
N LEU A 54 -7.30 6.10 1.77
CA LEU A 54 -6.46 5.65 2.89
C LEU A 54 -6.80 6.38 4.21
N ILE A 55 -7.08 7.68 4.15
CA ILE A 55 -7.55 8.48 5.30
C ILE A 55 -8.89 7.94 5.80
N ASN A 56 -9.84 7.68 4.90
CA ASN A 56 -11.13 7.10 5.28
C ASN A 56 -10.97 5.75 6.01
N ALA A 57 -10.01 4.93 5.61
CA ALA A 57 -9.69 3.68 6.31
C ALA A 57 -8.99 3.92 7.67
N GLY A 58 -8.04 4.86 7.73
CA GLY A 58 -7.29 5.19 8.94
C GLY A 58 -8.16 5.78 10.06
N PHE A 59 -9.18 6.57 9.70
CA PHE A 59 -10.13 7.17 10.64
C PHE A 59 -11.46 6.40 10.77
N SER A 60 -11.45 5.10 10.44
CA SER A 60 -12.65 4.25 10.45
C SER A 60 -13.22 3.93 11.85
N TYR A 61 -12.71 4.52 12.94
CA TYR A 61 -13.14 4.22 14.31
C TYR A 61 -14.64 4.40 14.58
N GLY A 62 -15.29 5.37 13.93
CA GLY A 62 -16.75 5.59 14.00
C GLY A 62 -17.55 4.81 12.97
N SER A 63 -16.90 3.91 12.21
CA SER A 63 -17.53 3.13 11.14
C SER A 63 -17.94 1.75 11.64
N ASP A 64 -18.77 1.08 10.86
CA ASP A 64 -19.24 -0.28 11.12
C ASP A 64 -18.07 -1.27 11.32
N ASP A 65 -18.23 -2.19 12.27
CA ASP A 65 -17.23 -3.22 12.61
C ASP A 65 -16.86 -4.07 11.39
N TYR A 66 -17.82 -4.31 10.50
CA TYR A 66 -17.58 -5.01 9.24
C TYR A 66 -16.56 -4.29 8.35
N PHE A 67 -16.74 -2.98 8.16
CA PHE A 67 -15.84 -2.16 7.36
C PHE A 67 -14.45 -2.08 8.01
N ARG A 68 -14.39 -1.90 9.34
CA ARG A 68 -13.13 -1.87 10.09
C ARG A 68 -12.35 -3.17 9.97
N SER A 69 -13.03 -4.32 10.02
CA SER A 69 -12.41 -5.63 9.83
C SER A 69 -11.72 -5.73 8.46
N GLN A 70 -12.38 -5.27 7.40
CA GLN A 70 -11.80 -5.26 6.05
C GLN A 70 -10.61 -4.31 5.92
N CYS A 71 -10.71 -3.10 6.48
CA CYS A 71 -9.60 -2.16 6.52
C CYS A 71 -8.39 -2.73 7.27
N HIS A 72 -8.61 -3.47 8.37
CA HIS A 72 -7.54 -4.15 9.09
C HIS A 72 -6.81 -5.20 8.23
N VAL A 73 -7.53 -5.97 7.41
CA VAL A 73 -6.89 -6.90 6.47
C VAL A 73 -6.04 -6.14 5.46
N GLY A 74 -6.57 -5.05 4.88
CA GLY A 74 -5.81 -4.17 3.99
C GLY A 74 -4.54 -3.64 4.64
N MET A 75 -4.62 -3.11 5.87
CA MET A 75 -3.47 -2.60 6.62
C MET A 75 -2.42 -3.69 6.85
N ARG A 76 -2.84 -4.93 7.17
CA ARG A 76 -1.91 -6.06 7.35
C ARG A 76 -1.15 -6.36 6.06
N TRP A 77 -1.80 -6.34 4.91
CA TRP A 77 -1.15 -6.56 3.61
C TRP A 77 -0.08 -5.49 3.34
N SER A 78 -0.41 -4.22 3.55
CA SER A 78 0.54 -3.12 3.39
C SER A 78 1.73 -3.21 4.34
N ILE A 79 1.50 -3.51 5.62
CA ILE A 79 2.57 -3.65 6.61
C ILE A 79 3.49 -4.82 6.26
N VAL A 80 2.95 -5.97 5.84
CA VAL A 80 3.74 -7.12 5.39
C VAL A 80 4.60 -6.75 4.18
N LEU A 81 4.03 -6.05 3.20
CA LEU A 81 4.78 -5.62 2.02
C LEU A 81 5.93 -4.67 2.39
N VAL A 82 5.67 -3.68 3.26
CA VAL A 82 6.70 -2.77 3.77
C VAL A 82 7.79 -3.53 4.53
N ALA A 83 7.42 -4.51 5.36
CA ALA A 83 8.39 -5.31 6.11
C ALA A 83 9.29 -6.14 5.18
N ILE A 84 8.73 -6.75 4.13
CA ILE A 84 9.50 -7.47 3.10
C ILE A 84 10.46 -6.51 2.40
N TYR A 85 9.95 -5.36 1.96
CA TYR A 85 10.75 -4.34 1.28
C TYR A 85 11.93 -3.85 2.13
N LEU A 86 11.69 -3.49 3.39
CA LEU A 86 12.74 -3.07 4.32
C LEU A 86 13.74 -4.19 4.63
N SER A 87 13.29 -5.44 4.67
CA SER A 87 14.18 -6.59 4.87
C SER A 87 15.14 -6.77 3.69
N VAL A 88 14.65 -6.61 2.45
CA VAL A 88 15.49 -6.65 1.25
C VAL A 88 16.50 -5.50 1.25
N LEU A 89 16.06 -4.27 1.54
CA LEU A 89 16.96 -3.12 1.65
C LEU A 89 18.04 -3.32 2.72
N PHE A 90 17.67 -3.90 3.86
CA PHE A 90 18.61 -4.21 4.93
C PHE A 90 19.69 -5.20 4.46
N ILE A 91 19.30 -6.30 3.82
CA ILE A 91 20.24 -7.31 3.29
C ILE A 91 21.20 -6.68 2.28
N LEU A 92 20.69 -5.87 1.36
CA LEU A 92 21.50 -5.18 0.36
C LEU A 92 22.47 -4.18 1.01
N SER A 93 22.00 -3.40 1.98
CA SER A 93 22.82 -2.41 2.68
C SER A 93 23.92 -3.06 3.53
N VAL A 94 23.63 -4.18 4.19
CA VAL A 94 24.62 -4.96 4.95
C VAL A 94 25.68 -5.55 4.01
N SER A 95 25.27 -6.03 2.83
CA SER A 95 26.20 -6.57 1.83
C SER A 95 27.15 -5.51 1.29
N ASP A 96 26.65 -4.30 1.01
CA ASP A 96 27.47 -3.16 0.59
C ASP A 96 28.44 -2.74 1.71
N LEU A 97 27.94 -2.64 2.96
CA LEU A 97 28.78 -2.33 4.12
C LEU A 97 29.92 -3.35 4.30
N ALA A 98 29.62 -4.64 4.16
CA ALA A 98 30.62 -5.71 4.26
C ALA A 98 31.66 -5.65 3.13
N TYR A 99 31.22 -5.37 1.90
CA TYR A 99 32.11 -5.21 0.75
C TYR A 99 33.05 -4.01 0.93
N VAL A 100 32.52 -2.85 1.31
CA VAL A 100 33.31 -1.63 1.57
C VAL A 100 34.28 -1.84 2.73
N ALA A 101 33.85 -2.50 3.81
CA ALA A 101 34.71 -2.80 4.95
C ALA A 101 35.86 -3.75 4.55
N GLY A 102 35.56 -4.85 3.85
CA GLY A 102 36.57 -5.80 3.37
C GLY A 102 37.56 -5.17 2.39
N TYR A 103 37.09 -4.32 1.49
CA TYR A 103 37.94 -3.61 0.54
C TYR A 103 38.88 -2.61 1.24
N ARG A 104 38.37 -1.85 2.22
CA ARG A 104 39.20 -0.92 3.02
C ARG A 104 40.29 -1.65 3.80
N VAL A 105 39.99 -2.85 4.31
CA VAL A 105 40.95 -3.67 5.05
C VAL A 105 42.00 -4.30 4.13
N SER A 106 41.63 -4.68 2.91
CA SER A 106 42.52 -5.43 2.00
C SER A 106 43.30 -4.57 0.99
N ALA A 107 42.73 -3.48 0.49
CA ALA A 107 43.27 -2.72 -0.64
C ALA A 107 43.76 -1.30 -0.29
N GLY A 108 43.63 -0.85 0.97
CA GLY A 108 44.22 0.41 1.46
C GLY A 108 43.68 1.70 0.81
N GLY A 109 42.61 1.63 0.02
CA GLY A 109 42.01 2.76 -0.70
C GLY A 109 40.49 2.81 -0.61
N ALA A 110 39.90 3.97 -0.92
CA ALA A 110 38.45 4.09 -1.07
C ALA A 110 38.02 3.43 -2.39
N PRO A 111 37.04 2.50 -2.38
CA PRO A 111 36.56 1.92 -3.63
C PRO A 111 35.87 3.00 -4.47
N ASP A 112 36.15 3.02 -5.76
CA ASP A 112 35.26 3.68 -6.73
C ASP A 112 33.89 3.01 -6.58
N ARG A 113 32.94 3.76 -6.03
CA ARG A 113 31.57 3.28 -5.81
C ARG A 113 31.02 2.82 -7.15
N MET A 114 30.88 1.52 -7.36
CA MET A 114 29.97 1.03 -8.38
C MET A 114 28.58 1.48 -7.94
N PRO A 115 27.89 2.35 -8.69
CA PRO A 115 26.55 2.75 -8.33
C PRO A 115 25.70 1.47 -8.35
N MET A 116 25.20 1.04 -7.19
CA MET A 116 24.16 0.01 -7.12
C MET A 116 22.94 0.57 -7.85
N ASN A 117 22.88 0.33 -9.16
CA ASN A 117 21.81 0.81 -10.04
C ASN A 117 20.44 0.26 -9.57
N ALA A 118 20.43 -0.88 -8.86
CA ALA A 118 19.26 -1.44 -8.19
C ALA A 118 18.75 -0.60 -7.00
N ALA A 119 19.61 0.13 -6.30
CA ALA A 119 19.23 1.04 -5.21
C ALA A 119 18.57 2.33 -5.76
N GLY A 120 18.83 2.68 -7.03
CA GLY A 120 18.18 3.82 -7.70
C GLY A 120 16.68 3.59 -7.95
N TYR A 121 16.30 2.37 -8.36
CA TYR A 121 14.89 1.98 -8.52
C TYR A 121 14.21 1.66 -7.20
N ALA A 122 14.94 1.14 -6.21
CA ALA A 122 14.41 0.95 -4.86
C ALA A 122 14.07 2.30 -4.19
N ASN A 123 14.82 3.37 -4.45
CA ASN A 123 14.60 4.67 -3.82
C ASN A 123 13.45 5.51 -4.39
N ASP A 124 12.70 5.02 -5.38
CA ASP A 124 11.50 5.73 -5.82
C ASP A 124 10.38 5.57 -4.77
N ALA A 125 10.33 6.56 -3.87
CA ALA A 125 9.33 6.64 -2.81
C ALA A 125 7.89 6.72 -3.36
N THR A 126 7.71 7.28 -4.55
CA THR A 126 6.40 7.39 -5.20
C THR A 126 5.91 6.03 -5.67
N LEU A 127 6.76 5.26 -6.36
CA LEU A 127 6.44 3.89 -6.76
C LEU A 127 6.16 3.00 -5.55
N LEU A 128 6.99 3.10 -4.50
CA LEU A 128 6.78 2.36 -3.26
C LEU A 128 5.42 2.71 -2.64
N ALA A 129 5.07 4.00 -2.55
CA ALA A 129 3.79 4.44 -2.02
C ALA A 129 2.61 3.89 -2.83
N MET A 130 2.71 3.85 -4.16
CA MET A 130 1.67 3.25 -5.02
C MET A 130 1.53 1.75 -4.79
N ILE A 131 2.63 1.00 -4.69
CA ILE A 131 2.60 -0.45 -4.45
C ILE A 131 2.03 -0.76 -3.07
N VAL A 132 2.42 -0.01 -2.03
CA VAL A 132 1.90 -0.17 -0.66
C VAL A 132 0.41 0.15 -0.60
N SER A 133 -0.03 1.20 -1.31
CA SER A 133 -1.44 1.56 -1.45
C SER A 133 -2.22 0.48 -2.20
N LEU A 134 -1.64 -0.09 -3.26
CA LEU A 134 -2.26 -1.18 -4.00
C LEU A 134 -2.43 -2.42 -3.12
N ALA A 135 -1.42 -2.77 -2.32
CA ALA A 135 -1.51 -3.87 -1.36
C ALA A 135 -2.61 -3.64 -0.32
N PHE A 136 -2.79 -2.39 0.14
CA PHE A 136 -3.90 -2.03 1.04
C PHE A 136 -5.24 -2.35 0.38
N TYR A 137 -5.49 -1.78 -0.80
CA TYR A 137 -6.77 -1.92 -1.48
C TYR A 137 -7.02 -3.36 -1.96
N ALA A 138 -5.98 -4.09 -2.37
CA ALA A 138 -6.08 -5.51 -2.71
C ALA A 138 -6.45 -6.35 -1.48
N GLY A 139 -5.83 -6.08 -0.32
CA GLY A 139 -6.18 -6.74 0.94
C GLY A 139 -7.63 -6.46 1.33
N PHE A 140 -8.07 -5.20 1.25
CA PHE A 140 -9.45 -4.81 1.48
C PHE A 140 -10.43 -5.53 0.54
N ALA A 141 -10.18 -5.48 -0.78
CA ALA A 141 -11.01 -6.13 -1.79
C ALA A 141 -11.07 -7.65 -1.61
N SER A 142 -9.93 -8.29 -1.26
CA SER A 142 -9.88 -9.73 -1.02
C SER A 142 -10.72 -10.16 0.18
N ALA A 143 -10.69 -9.39 1.28
CA ALA A 143 -11.53 -9.65 2.45
C ALA A 143 -13.01 -9.52 2.09
N MET A 144 -13.37 -8.45 1.38
CA MET A 144 -14.75 -8.20 0.96
C MET A 144 -15.27 -9.27 -0.01
N LEU A 145 -14.46 -9.70 -0.98
CA LEU A 145 -14.83 -10.75 -1.92
C LEU A 145 -14.96 -12.10 -1.21
N ARG A 146 -14.01 -12.45 -0.34
CA ARG A 146 -14.04 -13.70 0.43
C ARG A 146 -15.33 -13.81 1.24
N ASP A 147 -15.73 -12.75 1.92
CA ASP A 147 -16.94 -12.77 2.74
C ASP A 147 -18.20 -12.94 1.88
N ARG A 148 -18.25 -12.33 0.68
CA ARG A 148 -19.36 -12.50 -0.27
C ARG A 148 -19.45 -13.92 -0.84
N PHE A 149 -18.31 -14.57 -1.09
CA PHE A 149 -18.28 -15.96 -1.58
C PHE A 149 -18.55 -16.96 -0.46
N ALA A 150 -18.06 -16.74 0.76
CA ALA A 150 -18.29 -17.60 1.91
C ALA A 150 -19.76 -17.61 2.36
N LEU A 151 -20.43 -16.44 2.37
CA LEU A 151 -21.86 -16.33 2.66
C LEU A 151 -22.78 -16.91 1.56
N GLY A 152 -22.22 -17.22 0.39
CA GLY A 152 -22.92 -17.90 -0.69
C GLY A 152 -22.93 -19.43 -0.58
N GLY A 153 -22.10 -20.01 0.31
CA GLY A 153 -21.96 -21.46 0.48
C GLY A 153 -22.93 -22.11 1.48
N ASP A 154 -23.57 -21.32 2.35
CA ASP A 154 -24.52 -21.82 3.38
C ASP A 154 -25.98 -21.81 2.89
N ARG A 155 -26.20 -21.92 1.57
CA ARG A 155 -27.53 -22.05 0.96
C ARG A 155 -27.57 -23.25 0.02
N GLU A 156 -27.30 -24.43 0.56
CA GLU A 156 -27.76 -25.71 -0.01
C GLU A 156 -28.37 -26.59 1.09
#